data_AF-A0A6I2SIZ0-F1
#
_entry.id   AF-A0A6I2SIZ0-F1
#
_cell.length_a   1.000
_cell.length_b   1.000
_cell.length_c   1.000
_cell.angle_alpha   90.00
_cell.angle_beta   90.00
_cell.angle_gamma   90.00
#
_symmetry.space_group_name_H-M   'P 1'
#
loop_
_entity.id
_entity.type
_entity.pdbx_description
1 polymer ?
#
loop_
_entity_poly.entity_id
_entity_poly.type
_entity_poly.pdbx_seq_one_letter_code
_entity_poly.pdbx_strand_id
1 'polypeptide(L)' 'MTFIAIALIICGIAGVAWGLPALHRLRKPFDILAALTVLAGVVAALLGCLLAAVPGFFAG' A
#
# COMPACT_ATOMS: atom_id res chain seq x y z
N MET A 1 10.40 -13.43 -7.82
CA MET A 1 10.37 -11.96 -7.64
C MET A 1 9.03 -11.35 -8.04
N THR A 2 8.43 -11.80 -9.14
CA THR A 2 7.09 -11.40 -9.60
C THR A 2 5.97 -11.64 -8.58
N PHE A 3 5.97 -12.78 -7.87
CA PHE A 3 4.97 -13.06 -6.82
C PHE A 3 4.97 -12.04 -5.67
N ILE A 4 6.15 -11.56 -5.24
CA ILE A 4 6.26 -10.56 -4.17
C ILE A 4 5.77 -9.19 -4.66
N ALA A 5 6.11 -8.82 -5.89
CA ALA A 5 5.64 -7.59 -6.51
C ALA A 5 4.10 -7.57 -6.62
N ILE A 6 3.49 -8.67 -7.08
CA ILE A 6 2.04 -8.81 -7.18
C ILE A 6 1.39 -8.74 -5.79
N ALA A 7 1.95 -9.42 -4.79
CA ALA A 7 1.44 -9.38 -3.42
C ALA A 7 1.47 -7.95 -2.83
N LEU A 8 2.56 -7.20 -3.06
CA LEU A 8 2.69 -5.80 -2.64
C LEU A 8 1.68 -4.88 -3.34
N ILE A 9 1.44 -5.08 -4.63
CA ILE A 9 0.44 -4.31 -5.39
C ILE A 9 -0.97 -4.57 -4.83
N ILE A 10 -1.35 -5.84 -4.67
CA ILE A 10 -2.70 -6.21 -4.18
C ILE A 10 -2.90 -5.72 -2.74
N CYS A 11 -1.92 -5.94 -1.86
CA CYS A 11 -1.99 -5.50 -0.48
C CYS A 11 -2.07 -3.97 -0.38
N GLY A 12 -1.31 -3.27 -1.24
CA GLY A 12 -1.35 -1.82 -1.34
C GLY A 12 -2.71 -1.28 -1.77
N ILE A 13 -3.30 -1.84 -2.83
CA ILE A 13 -4.64 -1.48 -3.31
C ILE A 13 -5.70 -1.76 -2.25
N ALA A 14 -5.64 -2.92 -1.60
CA ALA A 14 -6.58 -3.28 -0.54
C ALA A 14 -6.51 -2.32 0.67
N GLY A 15 -5.29 -1.92 1.07
CA GLY A 15 -5.07 -0.95 2.13
C GLY A 15 -5.63 0.44 1.81
N VAL A 16 -5.44 0.92 0.57
CA VAL A 16 -6.00 2.21 0.12
C VAL A 16 -7.52 2.14 0.02
N ALA A 17 -8.06 1.06 -0.56
CA ALA A 17 -9.49 0.87 -0.75
C ALA A 17 -10.26 0.77 0.57
N TRP A 18 -9.65 0.18 1.61
CA TRP A 18 -10.24 0.13 2.95
C TRP A 18 -10.00 1.41 3.76
N GLY A 19 -8.80 1.98 3.64
CA GLY A 19 -8.39 3.13 4.45
C GLY A 19 -9.12 4.43 4.08
N LEU A 20 -9.47 4.64 2.80
CA LEU A 20 -10.26 5.82 2.37
C LEU A 20 -11.66 5.93 3.01
N PRO A 21 -12.50 4.88 2.97
CA PRO A 21 -13.81 4.92 3.63
C PRO A 21 -13.65 4.90 5.17
N ALA A 22 -12.63 4.23 5.70
CA ALA A 22 -12.33 4.26 7.13
C ALA A 22 -12.01 5.69 7.62
N LEU A 23 -11.27 6.49 6.84
CA LEU A 23 -10.96 7.89 7.15
C LEU A 23 -12.21 8.76 7.30
N HIS A 24 -13.23 8.51 6.49
CA HIS A 24 -14.51 9.24 6.57
C HIS A 24 -15.41 8.74 7.71
N ARG A 25 -15.28 7.47 8.13
CA ARG A 25 -16.17 6.85 9.13
C ARG A 25 -15.63 6.90 10.55
N LEU A 26 -14.30 6.89 10.74
CA LEU A 26 -13.69 6.89 12.06
C LEU A 26 -13.58 8.31 12.65
N ARG A 27 -13.98 8.44 13.91
CA ARG A 27 -13.81 9.68 14.68
C ARG A 27 -12.39 9.78 15.23
N LYS A 28 -11.91 11.02 15.42
CA LYS A 28 -10.61 11.29 16.07
C LYS A 28 -10.49 10.54 17.41
N PRO A 29 -9.35 9.92 17.72
CA PRO A 29 -8.05 9.99 17.02
C PRO A 29 -7.81 8.85 16.01
N PHE A 30 -8.80 7.99 15.75
CA PHE A 30 -8.59 6.80 14.92
C PHE A 30 -8.51 7.10 13.41
N ASP A 31 -8.81 8.34 12.99
CA ASP A 31 -8.59 8.80 11.61
C ASP A 31 -7.10 8.79 11.22
N ILE A 32 -6.20 9.02 12.19
CA ILE A 32 -4.74 8.95 12.01
C ILE A 32 -4.30 7.52 11.65
N LEU A 33 -4.87 6.50 12.29
CA LEU A 33 -4.57 5.10 11.97
C LEU A 33 -5.10 4.72 10.58
N ALA A 34 -6.27 5.24 10.19
CA ALA A 34 -6.78 5.09 8.84
C ALA A 34 -5.88 5.78 7.81
N ALA A 35 -5.40 7.00 8.09
CA ALA A 35 -4.45 7.69 7.22
C ALA A 35 -3.11 6.95 7.09
N LEU A 36 -2.59 6.39 8.19
CA LEU A 36 -1.36 5.59 8.17
C LEU A 36 -1.51 4.30 7.36
N THR A 37 -2.65 3.63 7.45
CA THR A 37 -2.92 2.41 6.64
C THR A 37 -3.04 2.73 5.15
N VAL A 38 -3.67 3.85 4.78
CA VAL A 38 -3.65 4.34 3.39
C VAL A 38 -2.22 4.62 2.93
N LEU A 39 -1.43 5.36 3.71
CA LEU A 39 -0.06 5.71 3.34
C LEU A 39 0.80 4.45 3.16
N ALA A 40 0.71 3.50 4.08
CA ALA A 40 1.41 2.22 3.97
C ALA A 40 0.98 1.44 2.71
N GLY A 41 -0.32 1.47 2.38
CA GLY A 41 -0.84 0.86 1.16
C GLY A 41 -0.29 1.50 -0.12
N VAL A 42 -0.23 2.83 -0.18
CA VAL A 42 0.37 3.57 -1.30
C VAL A 42 1.85 3.20 -1.46
N VAL A 43 2.62 3.20 -0.36
CA VAL A 43 4.05 2.83 -0.39
C VAL A 43 4.24 1.40 -0.89
N ALA A 44 3.45 0.44 -0.39
CA ALA A 44 3.50 -0.95 -0.83
C ALA A 44 3.16 -1.10 -2.32
N ALA A 45 2.12 -0.40 -2.80
CA ALA A 45 1.73 -0.42 -4.21
C ALA A 45 2.84 0.13 -5.12
N LEU A 46 3.46 1.25 -4.72
CA LEU A 46 4.57 1.86 -5.46
C LEU A 46 5.80 0.95 -5.49
N LEU A 47 6.17 0.33 -4.37
CA LEU A 47 7.28 -0.63 -4.31
C LEU A 47 7.02 -1.87 -5.16
N GLY A 48 5.80 -2.40 -5.12
CA GLY A 48 5.40 -3.52 -5.96
C GLY A 48 5.44 -3.17 -7.44
N CYS A 49 4.97 -1.97 -7.82
CA CYS A 49 5.06 -1.46 -9.19
C CYS A 49 6.52 -1.31 -9.65
N LEU A 50 7.38 -0.73 -8.81
CA LEU A 50 8.80 -0.56 -9.09
C LEU A 50 9.50 -1.91 -9.31
N LEU A 51 9.24 -2.89 -8.44
CA LEU A 51 9.78 -4.24 -8.55
C LEU A 51 9.26 -4.99 -9.79
N ALA A 52 8.03 -4.73 -10.20
CA ALA A 52 7.45 -5.32 -11.41
C ALA A 52 8.03 -4.69 -12.69
N ALA A 53 8.22 -3.37 -12.70
CA ALA A 53 8.74 -2.63 -13.86
C ALA A 53 10.25 -2.80 -14.03
N VAL A 54 11.00 -2.87 -12.93
CA VAL A 54 12.47 -3.00 -12.92
C VAL A 54 12.88 -4.20 -12.07
N PRO A 55 12.88 -5.42 -12.65
CA PRO A 55 13.32 -6.61 -11.94
C PRO A 55 14.79 -6.48 -11.54
N GLY A 56 15.08 -6.64 -10.25
CA GLY A 56 16.45 -6.51 -9.72
C GLY A 56 16.83 -5.12 -9.23
N PHE A 57 15.90 -4.15 -9.14
CA PHE A 57 16.18 -2.80 -8.64
C PHE A 57 16.89 -2.77 -7.27
N PHE A 58 16.53 -3.68 -6.35
CA PHE A 58 17.15 -3.78 -5.04
C PHE A 58 18.33 -4.78 -4.97
N ALA A 59 18.76 -5.34 -6.10
CA ALA A 59 19.75 -6.40 -6.13
C ALA A 59 21.21 -5.92 -5.98
N GLY A 60 21.50 -4.62 -6.07
CA GLY A 60 22.80 -4.02 -5.74
C GLY A 60 23.91 -4.36 -6.73
#